data_AF-A0A8H7URF9-F1
#
_entry.id   AF-A0A8H7URF9-F1
#
_cell.length_a   1.000
_cell.length_b   1.000
_cell.length_c   1.000
_cell.angle_alpha   90.00
_cell.angle_beta   90.00
_cell.angle_gamma   90.00
#
_symmetry.space_group_name_H-M   'P 1'
#
loop_
_entity.id
_entity.type
_entity.pdbx_description
1 polymer ?
#
loop_
_entity_poly.entity_id
_entity_poly.type
_entity_poly.pdbx_seq_one_letter_code
_entity_poly.pdbx_strand_id
1 'polypeptide(L)'
;MNPNRITTLLHCVRLTSLITAIVIVIGSLCLYSSNALPLNITDDGKEDIKTWILQSITDRRLISTLVAAQASIFCPLFVLLNPSSLSSKPTAQITEPTSATTSLVEMVCQLLMPLGLALSWMFSILFDLKTTDLIGQGDVCLLEDVGCVLFGFVYGLKYAIVILFAIETSLVILFFIVTRFHSRQIQLPTDEPKN
;
A
#
# COMPACT_ATOMS: atom_id res chain seq x y z
N MET A 1 2.75 26.58 6.21
CA MET A 1 3.52 25.32 6.37
C MET A 1 4.51 25.23 5.22
N ASN A 2 5.80 25.02 5.47
CA ASN A 2 6.80 25.01 4.39
C ASN A 2 6.59 23.79 3.47
N PRO A 3 6.48 23.98 2.14
CA PRO A 3 6.24 22.89 1.19
C PRO A 3 7.33 21.81 1.27
N ASN A 4 8.58 22.21 1.56
CA ASN A 4 9.70 21.30 1.76
C ASN A 4 9.51 20.34 2.95
N ARG A 5 8.73 20.70 3.98
CA ARG A 5 8.46 19.80 5.11
C ARG A 5 7.46 18.71 4.72
N ILE A 6 6.49 19.04 3.87
CA ILE A 6 5.46 18.10 3.41
C ILE A 6 6.08 17.04 2.51
N THR A 7 6.97 17.43 1.61
CA THR A 7 7.69 16.50 0.73
C THR A 7 8.60 15.55 1.53
N THR A 8 9.36 16.05 2.52
CA THR A 8 10.15 15.19 3.41
C THR A 8 9.29 14.20 4.19
N LEU A 9 8.14 14.64 4.73
CA LEU A 9 7.21 13.75 5.41
C LEU A 9 6.65 12.68 4.47
N LEU A 10 6.29 13.04 3.24
CA LEU A 10 5.81 12.10 2.23
C LEU A 10 6.86 11.03 1.90
N HIS A 11 8.13 11.42 1.73
CA HIS A 11 9.23 10.47 1.55
C HIS A 11 9.43 9.55 2.75
N CYS A 12 9.32 10.08 3.97
CA CYS A 12 9.42 9.29 5.19
C CYS A 12 8.30 8.24 5.28
N VAL A 13 7.05 8.62 4.99
CA VAL A 13 5.90 7.71 4.97
C VAL A 13 6.07 6.64 3.91
N ARG A 14 6.52 6.99 2.69
CA ARG A 14 6.79 6.03 1.60
C ARG A 14 7.91 5.05 1.93
N LEU A 15 8.97 5.51 2.59
CA LEU A 15 10.04 4.62 3.06
C LEU A 15 9.53 3.68 4.15
N THR A 16 8.72 4.19 5.07
CA THR A 16 8.14 3.39 6.16
C THR A 16 7.16 2.34 5.62
N SER A 17 6.32 2.70 4.64
CA SER A 17 5.41 1.75 4.00
C SER A 17 6.15 0.68 3.20
N LEU A 18 7.25 1.05 2.52
CA LEU A 18 8.14 0.11 1.84
C LEU A 18 8.75 -0.91 2.82
N ILE A 19 9.35 -0.43 3.92
CA ILE A 19 9.92 -1.30 4.96
C ILE A 19 8.84 -2.22 5.54
N THR A 20 7.67 -1.66 5.85
CA THR A 20 6.53 -2.43 6.39
C THR A 20 6.08 -3.51 5.41
N ALA A 21 5.96 -3.20 4.11
CA ALA A 21 5.60 -4.17 3.08
C ALA A 21 6.60 -5.34 3.00
N ILE A 22 7.90 -5.04 3.04
CA ILE A 22 8.96 -6.05 3.04
C ILE A 22 8.86 -6.96 4.27
N VAL A 23 8.65 -6.38 5.47
CA VAL A 23 8.47 -7.16 6.70
C VAL A 23 7.23 -8.05 6.62
N ILE A 24 6.12 -7.56 6.06
CA ILE A 24 4.91 -8.37 5.85
C ILE A 24 5.20 -9.55 4.92
N VAL A 25 5.94 -9.34 3.82
CA VAL A 25 6.30 -10.42 2.89
C VAL A 25 7.17 -11.47 3.56
N ILE A 26 8.22 -11.06 4.28
CA ILE A 26 9.11 -11.97 5.01
C ILE A 26 8.31 -12.75 6.06
N GLY A 27 7.48 -12.07 6.85
CA GLY A 27 6.64 -12.70 7.86
C GLY A 27 5.64 -13.69 7.26
N SER A 28 5.02 -13.34 6.13
CA SER A 28 4.06 -14.20 5.44
C SER A 28 4.73 -15.44 4.82
N LEU A 29 5.93 -15.29 4.27
CA LEU A 29 6.73 -16.41 3.75
C LEU A 29 7.26 -17.30 4.88
N CYS A 30 7.64 -16.71 6.01
CA CYS A 30 8.07 -17.46 7.19
C CYS A 30 6.92 -18.30 7.76
N LEU A 31 5.73 -17.70 7.93
CA LEU A 31 4.52 -18.42 8.31
C LEU A 31 4.17 -19.55 7.33
N TYR A 32 4.26 -19.26 6.03
CA TYR A 32 4.03 -20.28 5.01
C TYR A 32 5.03 -21.44 5.12
N SER A 33 6.32 -21.11 5.27
CA SER A 33 7.38 -22.10 5.37
C SER A 33 7.28 -22.96 6.63
N SER A 34 6.85 -22.39 7.76
CA SER A 34 6.67 -23.12 9.01
C SER A 34 5.44 -24.05 8.98
N ASN A 35 4.38 -23.63 8.30
CA ASN A 35 3.11 -24.37 8.24
C ASN A 35 3.00 -25.29 7.01
N ALA A 36 4.02 -25.33 6.15
CA ALA A 36 4.03 -26.20 4.98
C ALA A 36 4.17 -27.67 5.41
N LEU A 37 3.04 -28.36 5.48
CA LEU A 37 3.00 -29.80 5.75
C LEU A 37 3.50 -30.57 4.52
N PRO A 38 4.45 -31.52 4.68
CA PRO A 38 4.79 -32.43 3.60
C PRO A 38 3.55 -33.30 3.30
N LEU A 39 3.10 -33.28 2.05
CA LEU A 39 2.02 -34.15 1.56
C LEU A 39 2.46 -35.61 1.67
N ASN A 40 2.14 -36.27 2.77
CA ASN A 40 2.34 -37.70 2.91
C ASN A 40 1.13 -38.40 2.30
N ILE A 41 1.32 -39.01 1.12
CA ILE A 41 0.26 -39.68 0.34
C ILE A 41 -0.02 -41.05 0.98
N THR A 42 -0.45 -41.08 2.24
CA THR A 42 -0.79 -42.32 2.96
C THR A 42 -2.27 -42.35 3.31
N ASP A 43 -3.08 -42.55 2.26
CA ASP A 43 -4.32 -43.32 2.16
C ASP A 43 -5.32 -43.32 3.35
N ASP A 44 -5.81 -42.15 3.76
CA ASP A 44 -7.08 -42.05 4.50
C ASP A 44 -7.92 -40.86 3.99
N GLY A 45 -8.68 -41.11 2.92
CA GLY A 45 -9.25 -40.11 1.98
C GLY A 45 -10.25 -39.07 2.52
N LYS A 46 -10.43 -38.93 3.84
CA LYS A 46 -11.21 -37.83 4.47
C LYS A 46 -10.33 -36.76 5.11
N GLU A 47 -9.17 -37.12 5.64
CA GLU A 47 -8.22 -36.14 6.20
C GLU A 47 -7.48 -35.41 5.08
N ASP A 48 -7.21 -36.10 3.97
CA ASP A 48 -6.59 -35.55 2.76
C ASP A 48 -7.37 -34.39 2.14
N ILE A 49 -8.71 -34.44 2.18
CA ILE A 49 -9.55 -33.37 1.62
C ILE A 49 -9.43 -32.11 2.48
N LYS A 50 -9.39 -32.24 3.81
CA LYS A 50 -9.26 -31.10 4.72
C LYS A 50 -7.87 -30.47 4.64
N THR A 51 -6.82 -31.29 4.60
CA THR A 51 -5.43 -30.80 4.45
C THR A 51 -5.23 -30.13 3.09
N TRP A 52 -5.79 -30.68 2.02
CA TRP A 52 -5.75 -30.06 0.69
C TRP A 52 -6.52 -28.73 0.63
N ILE A 53 -7.69 -28.64 1.26
CA ILE A 53 -8.43 -27.38 1.39
C ILE A 53 -7.63 -26.36 2.21
N LEU A 54 -7.04 -26.76 3.33
CA LEU A 54 -6.23 -25.88 4.19
C LEU A 54 -4.98 -25.35 3.46
N GLN A 55 -4.30 -26.22 2.71
CA GLN A 55 -3.16 -25.83 1.87
C GLN A 55 -3.60 -24.85 0.78
N SER A 56 -4.70 -25.15 0.07
CA SER A 56 -5.23 -24.26 -0.97
C SER A 56 -5.62 -22.89 -0.43
N ILE A 57 -6.19 -22.82 0.77
CA ILE A 57 -6.53 -21.55 1.41
C ILE A 57 -5.25 -20.79 1.78
N THR A 58 -4.26 -21.46 2.36
CA THR A 58 -2.98 -20.85 2.76
C THR A 58 -2.23 -20.30 1.55
N ASP A 59 -2.18 -21.04 0.44
CA ASP A 59 -1.60 -20.60 -0.83
C ASP A 59 -2.31 -19.35 -1.36
N ARG A 60 -3.66 -19.32 -1.35
CA ARG A 60 -4.43 -18.16 -1.81
C ARG A 60 -4.19 -16.91 -0.96
N ARG A 61 -4.06 -17.05 0.36
CA ARG A 61 -3.73 -15.93 1.27
C ARG A 61 -2.34 -15.38 0.98
N LEU A 62 -1.36 -16.26 0.80
CA LEU A 62 0.00 -15.88 0.47
C LEU A 62 0.03 -15.13 -0.87
N ILE A 63 -0.61 -15.67 -1.91
CA ILE A 63 -0.69 -15.02 -3.24
C ILE A 63 -1.34 -13.64 -3.14
N SER A 64 -2.49 -13.52 -2.46
CA SER A 64 -3.17 -12.21 -2.29
C SER A 64 -2.27 -11.19 -1.59
N THR A 65 -1.56 -11.62 -0.54
CA THR A 65 -0.61 -10.78 0.20
C THR A 65 0.57 -10.36 -0.68
N LEU A 66 1.14 -11.29 -1.45
CA LEU A 66 2.26 -11.03 -2.34
C LEU A 66 1.88 -10.05 -3.46
N VAL A 67 0.70 -10.18 -4.06
CA VAL A 67 0.21 -9.26 -5.09
C VAL A 67 0.06 -7.84 -4.54
N ALA A 68 -0.56 -7.69 -3.37
CA ALA A 68 -0.66 -6.39 -2.70
C ALA A 68 0.72 -5.82 -2.35
N ALA A 69 1.63 -6.67 -1.86
CA ALA A 69 2.99 -6.28 -1.51
C ALA A 69 3.81 -5.83 -2.73
N GLN A 70 3.75 -6.57 -3.84
CA GLN A 70 4.45 -6.22 -5.08
C GLN A 70 4.04 -4.85 -5.59
N ALA A 71 2.73 -4.58 -5.66
CA ALA A 71 2.23 -3.26 -6.03
C ALA A 71 2.75 -2.18 -5.05
N SER A 72 2.74 -2.46 -3.75
CA SER A 72 3.19 -1.51 -2.73
C SER A 72 4.69 -1.26 -2.67
N ILE A 73 5.51 -2.15 -3.25
CA ILE A 73 6.97 -2.00 -3.31
C ILE A 73 7.36 -1.27 -4.59
N PHE A 74 6.86 -1.71 -5.75
CA PHE A 74 7.26 -1.14 -7.03
C PHE A 74 6.72 0.27 -7.23
N CYS A 75 5.53 0.58 -6.69
CA CYS A 75 4.89 1.85 -6.94
C CYS A 75 5.62 3.03 -6.25
N PRO A 76 5.93 2.98 -4.94
CA PRO A 76 6.77 4.00 -4.31
C PRO A 76 8.20 4.03 -4.85
N LEU A 77 8.79 2.88 -5.20
CA LEU A 77 10.13 2.83 -5.80
C LEU A 77 10.19 3.58 -7.13
N PHE A 78 9.20 3.40 -8.00
CA PHE A 78 9.14 4.11 -9.28
C PHE A 78 9.03 5.63 -9.10
N VAL A 79 8.27 6.07 -8.10
CA VAL A 79 8.14 7.50 -7.78
C VAL A 79 9.41 8.05 -7.11
N LEU A 80 10.09 7.28 -6.27
CA LEU A 80 11.36 7.68 -5.63
C LEU A 80 12.52 7.73 -6.63
N LEU A 81 12.54 6.83 -7.61
CA LEU A 81 13.60 6.73 -8.63
C LEU A 81 13.40 7.66 -9.83
N ASN A 82 12.23 8.31 -9.95
CA ASN A 82 11.96 9.29 -11.00
C ASN A 82 12.03 10.73 -10.45
N PRO A 83 13.23 11.34 -10.32
CA PRO A 83 13.44 12.67 -9.75
C PRO A 83 12.75 13.78 -10.56
N SER A 84 12.36 13.49 -11.80
CA SER A 84 11.63 14.38 -12.71
C SER A 84 10.23 14.77 -12.20
N SER A 85 9.61 13.93 -11.36
CA SER A 85 8.24 14.14 -10.86
C SER A 85 8.16 15.01 -9.59
N LEU A 86 9.28 15.20 -8.89
CA LEU A 86 9.35 15.98 -7.65
C LEU A 86 10.11 17.31 -7.79
N SER A 87 10.80 17.50 -8.91
CA SER A 87 11.38 18.81 -9.24
C SER A 87 10.28 19.73 -9.74
N SER A 88 9.54 20.32 -8.80
CA SER A 88 8.84 21.59 -9.00
C SER A 88 9.87 22.70 -9.25
N LYS A 89 10.58 22.62 -10.38
CA LYS A 89 11.21 23.79 -11.00
C LYS A 89 10.21 24.31 -12.04
N PRO A 90 9.70 25.54 -11.90
CA PRO A 90 9.02 26.22 -12.98
C PRO A 90 10.08 26.70 -13.95
N THR A 91 10.65 25.80 -14.76
CA THR A 91 11.51 26.22 -15.85
C THR A 91 11.36 25.23 -16.99
N ALA A 92 10.60 25.71 -17.97
CA ALA A 92 10.53 25.28 -19.36
C ALA A 92 11.60 24.24 -19.77
N GLN A 93 11.14 23.14 -20.36
CA GLN A 93 11.48 22.85 -21.75
C GLN A 93 10.56 21.77 -22.36
N ILE A 94 9.62 22.23 -23.20
CA ILE A 94 9.29 21.77 -24.56
C ILE A 94 9.03 20.26 -24.68
N THR A 95 7.78 19.80 -24.67
CA THR A 95 6.92 19.80 -25.88
C THR A 95 5.43 19.92 -25.47
N GLU A 96 4.71 20.84 -26.12
CA GLU A 96 3.30 21.24 -25.96
C GLU A 96 2.25 20.10 -26.11
N PRO A 97 0.92 20.31 -25.92
CA PRO A 97 0.19 21.27 -25.05
C PRO A 97 -0.91 20.57 -24.22
N THR A 98 -1.02 20.79 -22.90
CA THR A 98 -2.28 20.58 -22.11
C THR A 98 -2.07 20.99 -20.64
N SER A 99 -1.68 22.23 -20.39
CA SER A 99 -1.13 22.69 -19.10
C SER A 99 -2.06 22.63 -17.87
N ALA A 100 -3.38 22.45 -18.05
CA ALA A 100 -4.32 22.28 -16.93
C ALA A 100 -4.76 20.83 -16.72
N THR A 101 -4.92 20.06 -17.80
CA THR A 101 -5.36 18.66 -17.75
C THR A 101 -4.23 17.72 -17.33
N THR A 102 -2.98 17.97 -17.72
CA THR A 102 -1.84 17.16 -17.24
C THR A 102 -1.64 17.31 -15.73
N SER A 103 -1.82 18.51 -15.18
CA SER A 103 -1.74 18.75 -13.73
C SER A 103 -2.85 18.04 -12.94
N LEU A 104 -4.09 18.01 -13.48
CA LEU A 104 -5.19 17.28 -12.85
C LEU A 104 -5.02 15.76 -12.96
N VAL A 105 -4.56 15.25 -14.11
CA VAL A 105 -4.30 13.82 -14.30
C VAL A 105 -3.18 13.35 -13.39
N GLU A 106 -2.08 14.11 -13.30
CA GLU A 106 -0.98 13.79 -12.39
C GLU A 106 -1.43 13.80 -10.92
N MET A 107 -2.26 14.78 -10.53
CA MET A 107 -2.87 14.82 -9.19
C MET A 107 -3.74 13.59 -8.93
N VAL A 108 -4.61 13.23 -9.87
CA VAL A 108 -5.49 12.07 -9.75
C VAL A 108 -4.66 10.79 -9.66
N CYS A 109 -3.58 10.66 -10.44
CA CYS A 109 -2.66 9.54 -10.34
C CYS A 109 -1.93 9.48 -8.98
N GLN A 110 -1.46 10.63 -8.47
CA GLN A 110 -0.80 10.71 -7.16
C GLN A 110 -1.75 10.38 -5.99
N LEU A 111 -3.07 10.58 -6.16
CA LEU A 111 -4.08 10.19 -5.18
C LEU A 111 -4.53 8.73 -5.34
N LEU A 112 -4.79 8.30 -6.57
CA LEU A 112 -5.23 6.94 -6.90
C LEU A 112 -4.17 5.90 -6.55
N MET A 113 -2.90 6.27 -6.56
CA MET A 113 -1.80 5.40 -6.22
C MET A 113 -1.86 4.88 -4.77
N PRO A 114 -1.73 5.72 -3.72
CA PRO A 114 -1.85 5.25 -2.34
C PRO A 114 -3.25 4.72 -2.02
N LEU A 115 -4.30 5.26 -2.63
CA LEU A 115 -5.67 4.77 -2.46
C LEU A 115 -5.84 3.34 -3.02
N GLY A 116 -5.34 3.08 -4.23
CA GLY A 116 -5.35 1.77 -4.86
C GLY A 116 -4.57 0.74 -4.05
N LEU A 117 -3.40 1.13 -3.53
CA LEU A 117 -2.63 0.30 -2.61
C LEU A 117 -3.41 -0.02 -1.33
N ALA A 118 -4.01 0.99 -0.69
CA ALA A 118 -4.85 0.77 0.49
C ALA A 118 -6.00 -0.21 0.20
N LEU A 119 -6.67 -0.08 -0.95
CA LEU A 119 -7.73 -0.99 -1.38
C LEU A 119 -7.22 -2.42 -1.62
N SER A 120 -6.04 -2.59 -2.23
CA SER A 120 -5.42 -3.91 -2.41
C SER A 120 -5.13 -4.60 -1.08
N TRP A 121 -4.61 -3.85 -0.10
CA TRP A 121 -4.37 -4.37 1.25
C TRP A 121 -5.67 -4.66 2.01
N MET A 122 -6.69 -3.80 1.89
CA MET A 122 -8.01 -4.05 2.45
C MET A 122 -8.64 -5.32 1.87
N PHE A 123 -8.49 -5.56 0.56
CA PHE A 123 -8.94 -6.80 -0.07
C PHE A 123 -8.18 -8.01 0.49
N SER A 124 -6.86 -7.92 0.64
CA SER A 124 -6.05 -8.99 1.27
C SER A 124 -6.50 -9.29 2.70
N ILE A 125 -6.74 -8.27 3.52
CA ILE A 125 -7.23 -8.42 4.90
C ILE A 125 -8.63 -9.06 4.93
N LEU A 126 -9.55 -8.59 4.08
CA LEU A 126 -10.91 -9.11 4.02
C LEU A 126 -10.93 -10.56 3.54
N PHE A 127 -10.06 -10.90 2.59
CA PHE A 127 -9.86 -12.27 2.13
C PHE A 127 -9.34 -13.16 3.26
N ASP A 128 -8.36 -12.69 4.04
CA ASP A 128 -7.85 -13.40 5.21
C ASP A 128 -8.93 -13.61 6.28
N LEU A 129 -9.77 -12.60 6.56
CA LEU A 129 -10.89 -12.72 7.50
C LEU A 129 -11.88 -13.79 7.05
N LYS A 130 -12.35 -13.68 5.80
CA LYS A 130 -13.37 -14.58 5.26
C LYS A 130 -12.88 -16.02 5.20
N THR A 131 -11.61 -16.22 4.90
CA THR A 131 -11.02 -17.55 4.91
C THR A 131 -10.75 -18.07 6.32
N THR A 132 -10.47 -17.20 7.29
CA THR A 132 -10.25 -17.60 8.70
C THR A 132 -11.55 -18.02 9.37
N ASP A 133 -12.63 -17.30 9.06
CA ASP A 133 -13.99 -17.66 9.47
C ASP A 133 -14.38 -19.03 8.90
N LEU A 134 -14.01 -19.33 7.65
CA LEU A 134 -14.29 -20.60 6.99
C LEU A 134 -13.53 -21.80 7.58
N ILE A 135 -12.29 -21.59 8.04
CA ILE A 135 -11.45 -22.64 8.64
C ILE A 135 -11.85 -22.90 10.10
N GLY A 136 -12.57 -21.97 10.73
CA GLY A 136 -12.83 -22.00 12.16
C GLY A 136 -11.61 -21.48 12.91
N GLN A 137 -11.83 -20.43 13.72
CA GLN A 137 -10.80 -19.72 14.47
C GLN A 137 -9.99 -20.61 15.44
N GLY A 138 -10.50 -21.81 15.75
CA GLY A 138 -9.86 -22.79 16.62
C GLY A 138 -8.68 -23.55 16.00
N ASP A 139 -8.75 -23.95 14.72
CA ASP A 139 -7.79 -24.92 14.16
C ASP A 139 -6.43 -24.29 13.81
N VAL A 140 -6.39 -22.98 13.50
CA VAL A 140 -5.14 -22.28 13.11
C VAL A 140 -4.26 -21.93 14.31
N CYS A 141 -4.84 -21.71 15.49
CA CYS A 141 -4.08 -21.41 16.72
C CYS A 141 -3.93 -22.62 17.67
N LEU A 142 -4.61 -23.75 17.42
CA LEU A 142 -4.48 -24.96 18.24
C LEU A 142 -3.20 -25.76 17.96
N LEU A 143 -2.57 -25.61 16.80
CA LEU A 143 -1.45 -26.47 16.41
C LEU A 143 -0.08 -25.99 16.89
N GLU A 144 0.17 -24.69 17.08
CA GLU A 144 1.46 -24.16 17.52
C GLU A 144 1.35 -22.74 18.10
N ASP A 145 1.62 -22.58 19.41
CA ASP A 145 1.53 -21.29 20.14
C ASP A 145 2.35 -20.15 19.48
N VAL A 146 3.49 -20.48 18.89
CA VAL A 146 4.38 -19.51 18.24
C VAL A 146 3.80 -19.01 16.91
N GLY A 147 3.07 -19.87 16.19
CA GLY A 147 2.43 -19.53 14.92
C GLY A 147 1.30 -18.52 15.08
N CYS A 148 0.55 -18.60 16.18
CA CYS A 148 -0.58 -17.70 16.44
C CYS A 148 -0.11 -16.25 16.72
N VAL A 149 0.99 -16.07 17.47
CA VAL A 149 1.58 -14.74 17.73
C VAL A 149 2.12 -14.13 16.45
N LEU A 150 2.86 -14.91 15.65
CA LEU A 150 3.42 -14.43 14.38
C LEU A 150 2.31 -14.11 13.37
N PHE A 151 1.24 -14.92 13.31
CA PHE A 151 0.06 -14.64 12.51
C PHE A 151 -0.61 -13.33 12.93
N GLY A 152 -0.87 -13.14 14.23
CA GLY A 152 -1.43 -11.91 14.77
C GLY A 152 -0.56 -10.68 14.49
N PHE A 153 0.77 -10.83 14.58
CA PHE A 153 1.73 -9.76 14.27
C PHE A 153 1.69 -9.38 12.79
N VAL A 154 1.79 -10.35 11.88
CA VAL A 154 1.72 -10.11 10.42
C VAL A 154 0.38 -9.49 10.05
N TYR A 155 -0.70 -9.98 10.65
CA TYR A 155 -2.03 -9.45 10.46
C TYR A 155 -2.15 -8.00 10.94
N GLY A 156 -1.59 -7.66 12.11
CA GLY A 156 -1.49 -6.29 12.60
C GLY A 156 -0.70 -5.37 11.67
N LEU A 157 0.41 -5.86 11.09
CA LEU A 157 1.18 -5.10 10.10
C LEU A 157 0.38 -4.80 8.83
N LYS A 158 -0.52 -5.69 8.41
CA LYS A 158 -1.44 -5.41 7.28
C LYS A 158 -2.36 -4.22 7.57
N TYR A 159 -2.86 -4.07 8.79
CA TYR A 159 -3.61 -2.88 9.17
C TYR A 159 -2.73 -1.63 9.25
N ALA A 160 -1.51 -1.77 9.80
CA ALA A 160 -0.57 -0.66 9.88
C ALA A 160 -0.23 -0.10 8.50
N ILE A 161 -0.02 -0.93 7.48
CA ILE A 161 0.27 -0.46 6.13
C ILE A 161 -0.93 0.24 5.46
N VAL A 162 -2.17 -0.21 5.73
CA VAL A 162 -3.38 0.52 5.30
C VAL A 162 -3.45 1.91 5.93
N ILE A 163 -3.15 2.03 7.22
CA ILE A 163 -3.10 3.31 7.92
C ILE A 163 -2.02 4.22 7.32
N LEU A 164 -0.83 3.68 7.02
CA LEU A 164 0.25 4.44 6.36
C LEU A 164 -0.21 4.98 5.00
N PHE A 165 -0.92 4.21 4.18
CA PHE A 165 -1.46 4.70 2.91
C PHE A 165 -2.59 5.72 3.09
N ALA A 166 -3.41 5.60 4.12
CA ALA A 166 -4.40 6.62 4.46
C ALA A 166 -3.74 7.95 4.87
N ILE A 167 -2.66 7.88 5.65
CA ILE A 167 -1.83 9.04 6.00
C ILE A 167 -1.19 9.63 4.74
N GLU A 168 -0.62 8.81 3.86
CA GLU A 168 -0.05 9.27 2.59
C GLU A 168 -1.09 10.00 1.74
N THR A 169 -2.27 9.41 1.56
CA THR A 169 -3.39 10.00 0.82
C THR A 169 -3.77 11.36 1.44
N SER A 170 -3.84 11.44 2.76
CA SER A 170 -4.15 12.68 3.49
C SER A 170 -3.08 13.76 3.28
N LEU A 171 -1.79 13.39 3.27
CA LEU A 171 -0.68 14.31 3.02
C LEU A 171 -0.68 14.82 1.57
N VAL A 172 -1.00 13.99 0.59
CA VAL A 172 -1.14 14.40 -0.81
C VAL A 172 -2.28 15.42 -0.97
N ILE A 173 -3.43 15.17 -0.34
CA ILE A 173 -4.56 16.12 -0.33
C ILE A 173 -4.14 17.44 0.33
N LEU A 174 -3.47 17.38 1.49
CA LEU A 174 -3.02 18.56 2.20
C LEU A 174 -2.02 19.39 1.38
N PHE A 175 -1.06 18.72 0.73
CA PHE A 175 -0.10 19.36 -0.16
C PHE A 175 -0.80 20.13 -1.28
N PHE A 176 -1.82 19.52 -1.89
CA PHE A 176 -2.60 20.16 -2.93
C PHE A 176 -3.37 21.38 -2.43
N ILE A 177 -4.05 21.26 -1.29
CA ILE A 177 -4.80 22.36 -0.67
C ILE A 177 -3.85 23.54 -0.40
N VAL A 178 -2.72 23.29 0.26
CA VAL A 178 -1.73 24.34 0.58
C VAL A 178 -1.22 25.02 -0.69
N THR A 179 -0.91 24.25 -1.73
CA THR A 179 -0.42 24.79 -3.02
C THR A 179 -1.49 25.65 -3.70
N ARG A 180 -2.75 25.20 -3.73
CA ARG A 180 -3.87 25.96 -4.28
C ARG A 180 -4.13 27.27 -3.53
N PHE A 181 -4.05 27.26 -2.20
CA PHE A 181 -4.20 28.47 -1.39
C PHE A 181 -3.07 29.46 -1.66
N HIS A 182 -1.83 28.98 -1.80
CA HIS A 182 -0.69 29.85 -2.07
C HIS A 182 -0.76 30.49 -3.47
N SER A 183 -1.15 29.73 -4.50
CA SER A 183 -1.34 30.28 -5.85
C SER A 183 -2.45 31.34 -5.92
N ARG A 184 -3.50 31.23 -5.11
CA ARG A 184 -4.58 32.23 -5.05
C ARG A 184 -4.16 33.54 -4.41
N GLN A 185 -3.16 33.55 -3.52
CA GLN A 185 -2.69 34.78 -2.87
C GLN A 185 -1.78 35.63 -3.76
N ILE A 186 -1.19 35.07 -4.83
CA ILE A 186 -0.22 35.78 -5.69
C ILE A 186 -0.91 36.53 -6.86
N GLN A 187 -2.20 36.30 -7.11
CA GLN A 187 -2.99 37.11 -8.04
C GLN A 187 -3.56 38.36 -7.33
N LEU A 188 -2.69 39.32 -6.99
CA LEU A 188 -3.17 40.69 -6.73
C LEU A 188 -3.45 41.37 -8.09
N PRO A 189 -4.64 41.96 -8.31
CA PRO A 189 -4.88 42.74 -9.51
C PRO A 189 -3.95 43.97 -9.49
N THR A 190 -3.09 44.08 -10.50
CA THR A 190 -2.43 45.35 -10.79
C THR A 190 -3.52 46.29 -11.27
N ASP A 191 -3.92 47.23 -10.42
CA ASP A 191 -4.73 48.37 -10.84
C ASP A 191 -3.98 49.10 -11.95
N GLU A 192 -4.43 48.96 -13.20
CA GLU A 192 -4.04 49.91 -14.24
C GLU A 192 -4.84 51.20 -14.02
N PRO A 193 -4.18 52.35 -13.77
CA PRO A 193 -4.86 53.62 -13.71
C PRO A 193 -5.39 53.97 -15.10
N LYS A 194 -6.69 54.30 -15.15
CA LYS A 194 -7.33 54.95 -16.30
C LYS A 194 -6.48 56.11 -16.81
N ASN A 195 -6.16 56.10 -18.10
CA ASN A 195 -6.07 57.30 -18.92
C ASN A 195 -6.51 57.00 -20.35
#